data_AF-A0A2I1RLF0-F1
#
_entry.id   AF-A0A2I1RLF0-F1
#
_cell.length_a   1.000
_cell.length_b   1.000
_cell.length_c   1.000
_cell.angle_alpha   90.00
_cell.angle_beta   90.00
_cell.angle_gamma   90.00
#
_symmetry.space_group_name_H-M   'P 1'
#
loop_
_entity.id
_entity.type
_entity.pdbx_description
1 polymer ?
#
loop_
_entity_poly.entity_id
_entity_poly.type
_entity_poly.pdbx_seq_one_letter_code
_entity_poly.pdbx_strand_id
1 'polypeptide(L)'
;MIASSHIDKTLKDLDKLYNSATSQKKAIYYSKLALIELCGWIEETLDNIVIRHANRKLKLPCNKKYYSEKIVMKTYGFDYKANIRPMFINLVGIIEVEKIEKKLDKKMQLQIFKSQLGSLKKIRNDAAHTHLKGVTRVYIAPSYIIGEFSTIKQFLEKIDSELRMR
;
A
#
# COMPACT_ATOMS: atom_id res chain seq x y z
N MET A 1 -4.01 5.47 -14.66
CA MET A 1 -5.05 5.37 -13.61
C MET A 1 -4.69 4.24 -12.67
N ILE A 2 -4.87 4.42 -11.37
CA ILE A 2 -4.71 3.37 -10.37
C ILE A 2 -6.08 2.68 -10.23
N ALA A 3 -6.14 1.37 -10.49
CA ALA A 3 -7.37 0.60 -10.33
C ALA A 3 -7.70 0.52 -8.83
N SER A 4 -8.75 1.22 -8.40
CA SER A 4 -9.07 1.40 -6.98
C SER A 4 -10.56 1.25 -6.66
N SER A 5 -11.42 1.11 -7.68
CA SER A 5 -12.86 0.95 -7.49
C SER A 5 -13.22 -0.39 -6.85
N HIS A 6 -12.50 -1.46 -7.20
CA HIS A 6 -12.73 -2.79 -6.64
C HIS A 6 -12.43 -2.79 -5.13
N ILE A 7 -11.27 -2.28 -4.71
CA ILE A 7 -10.88 -2.26 -3.30
C ILE A 7 -11.78 -1.33 -2.48
N ASP A 8 -12.15 -0.16 -3.02
CA ASP A 8 -13.09 0.74 -2.35
C ASP A 8 -14.45 0.07 -2.09
N LYS A 9 -14.96 -0.67 -3.09
CA LYS A 9 -16.18 -1.46 -2.95
C LYS A 9 -16.00 -2.58 -1.92
N THR A 10 -14.94 -3.36 -2.01
CA THR A 10 -14.63 -4.45 -1.06
C THR A 10 -14.56 -3.93 0.37
N LEU A 11 -13.84 -2.83 0.62
CA LEU A 11 -13.72 -2.25 1.95
C LEU A 11 -15.06 -1.75 2.50
N LYS A 12 -15.88 -1.11 1.66
CA LYS A 12 -17.25 -0.67 2.04
C LYS A 12 -18.18 -1.84 2.32
N ASP A 13 -18.08 -2.91 1.55
CA ASP A 13 -18.88 -4.12 1.78
C ASP A 13 -18.45 -4.83 3.08
N LEU A 14 -17.14 -4.88 3.36
CA LEU A 14 -16.62 -5.40 4.63
C LEU A 14 -17.02 -4.54 5.84
N ASP A 15 -17.09 -3.22 5.69
CA ASP A 15 -17.57 -2.32 6.74
C ASP A 15 -19.06 -2.55 7.04
N LYS A 16 -19.90 -2.71 6.00
CA LYS A 16 -21.30 -3.07 6.20
C LYS A 16 -21.44 -4.41 6.93
N LEU A 17 -20.69 -5.42 6.50
CA LEU A 17 -20.70 -6.76 7.12
C LEU A 17 -20.22 -6.72 8.58
N TYR A 18 -19.20 -5.91 8.88
CA TYR A 18 -18.72 -5.66 10.23
C TYR A 18 -19.82 -5.06 11.12
N ASN A 19 -20.49 -4.01 10.65
CA ASN A 19 -21.54 -3.32 11.40
C ASN A 19 -22.81 -4.17 11.56
N SER A 20 -23.11 -5.06 10.62
CA SER A 20 -24.23 -6.00 10.71
C SER A 20 -23.88 -7.33 11.41
N ALA A 21 -22.66 -7.48 11.93
CA ALA A 21 -22.21 -8.76 12.46
C ALA A 21 -22.92 -9.11 13.78
N THR A 22 -23.61 -10.25 13.81
CA THR A 22 -24.31 -10.75 15.01
C THR A 22 -23.39 -11.40 16.04
N SER A 23 -22.10 -11.56 15.73
CA SER A 23 -21.12 -12.12 16.66
C SER A 23 -19.79 -11.38 16.54
N GLN A 24 -19.14 -11.16 17.69
CA GLN A 24 -17.82 -10.54 17.76
C GLN A 24 -16.80 -11.28 16.88
N LYS A 25 -16.88 -12.62 16.82
CA LYS A 25 -16.01 -13.45 15.99
C LYS A 25 -16.09 -13.07 14.51
N LYS A 26 -17.30 -12.90 13.96
CA LYS A 26 -17.52 -12.48 12.57
C LYS A 26 -17.02 -11.06 12.33
N ALA A 27 -17.29 -10.14 13.25
CA ALA A 27 -16.78 -8.77 13.16
C ALA A 27 -15.23 -8.78 13.05
N ILE A 28 -14.55 -9.58 13.87
CA ILE A 28 -13.09 -9.70 13.80
C ILE A 28 -12.62 -10.25 12.45
N TYR A 29 -13.33 -11.21 11.85
CA TYR A 29 -12.99 -11.71 10.51
C TYR A 29 -13.06 -10.62 9.46
N TYR A 30 -14.12 -9.81 9.46
CA TYR A 30 -14.27 -8.71 8.51
C TYR A 30 -13.19 -7.63 8.71
N SER A 31 -12.85 -7.29 9.97
CA SER A 31 -11.72 -6.41 10.28
C SER A 31 -10.39 -6.92 9.74
N LYS A 32 -10.07 -8.19 9.99
CA LYS A 32 -8.81 -8.79 9.52
C LYS A 32 -8.74 -8.86 8.00
N LEU A 33 -9.86 -9.19 7.35
CA LEU A 33 -9.95 -9.25 5.90
C LEU A 33 -9.78 -7.87 5.27
N ALA A 34 -10.45 -6.84 5.79
CA ALA A 34 -10.32 -5.47 5.29
C ALA A 34 -8.86 -4.98 5.34
N LEU A 35 -8.16 -5.29 6.44
CA LEU A 35 -6.75 -4.97 6.58
C LEU A 35 -5.86 -5.68 5.55
N ILE A 36 -6.08 -6.98 5.31
CA ILE A 36 -5.33 -7.76 4.33
C ILE A 36 -5.57 -7.23 2.92
N GLU A 37 -6.84 -6.98 2.55
CA GLU A 37 -7.23 -6.45 1.26
C GLU A 37 -6.55 -5.10 0.97
N LEU A 38 -6.57 -4.17 1.95
CA LEU A 38 -5.87 -2.90 1.78
C LEU A 38 -4.35 -3.11 1.63
N CYS A 39 -3.73 -3.93 2.48
CA CYS A 39 -2.30 -4.19 2.42
C CYS A 39 -1.88 -4.76 1.06
N GLY A 40 -2.62 -5.76 0.56
CA GLY A 40 -2.37 -6.37 -0.75
C GLY A 40 -2.54 -5.35 -1.89
N TRP A 41 -3.60 -4.55 -1.84
CA TRP A 41 -3.83 -3.51 -2.84
C TRP A 41 -2.70 -2.45 -2.88
N ILE A 42 -2.14 -2.08 -1.72
CA ILE A 42 -1.01 -1.14 -1.66
C ILE A 42 0.22 -1.72 -2.37
N GLU A 43 0.57 -2.97 -2.05
CA GLU A 43 1.71 -3.68 -2.65
C GLU A 43 1.54 -3.76 -4.18
N GLU A 44 0.41 -4.29 -4.64
CA GLU A 44 0.11 -4.45 -6.07
C GLU A 44 0.10 -3.10 -6.81
N THR A 45 -0.44 -2.05 -6.19
CA THR A 45 -0.49 -0.73 -6.80
C THR A 45 0.90 -0.14 -6.99
N LEU A 46 1.79 -0.28 -6.00
CA LEU A 46 3.17 0.20 -6.07
C LEU A 46 3.93 -0.51 -7.19
N ASP A 47 3.82 -1.84 -7.26
CA ASP A 47 4.41 -2.67 -8.31
C ASP A 47 3.93 -2.21 -9.70
N ASN A 48 2.62 -2.01 -9.84
CA ASN A 48 2.02 -1.52 -11.07
C ASN A 48 2.50 -0.11 -11.45
N ILE A 49 2.73 0.79 -10.48
CA ILE A 49 3.27 2.13 -10.76
C ILE A 49 4.70 2.03 -11.31
N VAL A 50 5.58 1.27 -10.64
CA VAL A 50 6.98 1.17 -11.03
C VAL A 50 7.14 0.41 -12.35
N ILE A 51 6.40 -0.68 -12.57
CA ILE A 51 6.42 -1.46 -13.83
C ILE A 51 5.93 -0.59 -14.99
N ARG A 52 4.85 0.17 -14.82
CA ARG A 52 4.36 1.07 -15.88
C ARG A 52 5.35 2.19 -16.19
N HIS A 53 6.06 2.72 -15.20
CA HIS A 53 7.11 3.71 -15.47
C HIS A 53 8.31 3.06 -16.20
N ALA A 54 8.78 1.91 -15.72
CA ALA A 54 9.85 1.13 -16.36
C ALA A 54 9.52 0.82 -17.82
N ASN A 55 8.30 0.35 -18.11
CA ASN A 55 7.86 0.01 -19.47
C ASN A 55 7.82 1.20 -20.42
N ARG A 56 7.58 2.41 -19.90
CA ARG A 56 7.57 3.66 -20.68
C ARG A 56 8.96 4.20 -20.96
N LYS A 57 9.92 4.04 -20.03
CA LYS A 57 11.24 4.69 -20.10
C LYS A 57 12.36 3.75 -20.54
N LEU A 58 12.33 2.49 -20.13
CA LEU A 58 13.30 1.51 -20.57
C LEU A 58 12.99 1.13 -22.03
N LYS A 59 13.99 1.26 -22.90
CA LYS A 59 13.86 0.90 -24.32
C LYS A 59 14.10 -0.60 -24.55
N LEU A 60 15.06 -1.17 -23.83
CA LEU A 60 15.49 -2.56 -24.00
C LEU A 60 14.58 -3.53 -23.23
N PRO A 61 14.04 -4.58 -23.89
CA PRO A 61 13.21 -5.60 -23.24
C PRO A 61 13.92 -6.35 -22.11
N CYS A 62 15.23 -6.62 -22.25
CA CYS A 62 16.02 -7.29 -21.20
C CYS A 62 16.06 -6.47 -19.90
N ASN A 63 16.15 -5.15 -19.99
CA ASN A 63 16.15 -4.27 -18.81
C ASN A 63 14.76 -4.20 -18.17
N LYS A 64 13.67 -4.23 -18.95
CA LYS A 64 12.30 -4.34 -18.42
C LYS A 64 12.12 -5.63 -17.63
N LYS A 65 12.56 -6.75 -18.22
CA LYS A 65 12.51 -8.07 -17.59
C LYS A 65 13.36 -8.12 -16.33
N TYR A 66 14.60 -7.61 -16.39
CA TYR A 66 15.50 -7.52 -15.23
C TYR A 66 14.85 -6.73 -14.09
N TYR A 67 14.32 -5.54 -14.37
CA TYR A 67 13.70 -4.71 -13.33
C TYR A 67 12.48 -5.40 -12.71
N SER A 68 11.59 -5.96 -13.53
CA SER A 68 10.40 -6.67 -13.03
C SER A 68 10.77 -7.89 -12.18
N GLU A 69 11.63 -8.78 -12.68
CA GLU A 69 11.92 -10.08 -12.04
C GLU A 69 12.93 -10.00 -10.91
N LYS A 70 13.90 -9.08 -10.98
CA LYS A 70 15.00 -9.00 -10.00
C LYS A 70 14.77 -7.95 -8.93
N ILE A 71 13.99 -6.91 -9.22
CA ILE A 71 13.74 -5.82 -8.27
C ILE A 71 12.33 -5.91 -7.71
N VAL A 72 11.30 -5.85 -8.57
CA VAL A 72 9.90 -5.80 -8.12
C VAL A 72 9.47 -7.12 -7.49
N MET A 73 9.60 -8.25 -8.20
CA MET A 73 9.18 -9.57 -7.69
C MET A 73 9.96 -10.07 -6.47
N LYS A 74 11.11 -9.46 -6.14
CA LYS A 74 11.89 -9.77 -4.93
C LYS A 74 11.51 -8.91 -3.73
N THR A 75 10.68 -7.91 -3.93
CA THR A 75 10.27 -6.97 -2.89
C THR A 75 8.93 -7.43 -2.32
N TYR A 76 8.94 -7.87 -1.06
CA TYR A 76 7.73 -8.31 -0.35
C TYR A 76 7.39 -7.32 0.75
N GLY A 77 6.20 -6.73 0.69
CA GLY A 77 5.78 -5.72 1.65
C GLY A 77 5.73 -4.30 1.09
N PHE A 78 5.07 -3.42 1.84
CA PHE A 78 4.84 -2.02 1.50
C PHE A 78 5.57 -1.04 2.42
N ASP A 79 6.63 -1.45 3.11
CA ASP A 79 7.39 -0.53 3.96
C ASP A 79 8.11 0.53 3.11
N TYR A 80 7.97 1.80 3.47
CA TYR A 80 8.57 2.84 2.66
C TYR A 80 10.10 2.72 2.54
N LYS A 81 10.79 2.51 3.66
CA LYS A 81 12.26 2.52 3.71
C LYS A 81 12.82 1.20 3.22
N ALA A 82 12.21 0.08 3.60
CA ALA A 82 12.73 -1.25 3.30
C ALA A 82 12.32 -1.77 1.91
N ASN A 83 11.15 -1.36 1.39
CA ASN A 83 10.59 -1.92 0.15
C ASN A 83 10.48 -0.84 -0.95
N ILE A 84 9.73 0.23 -0.68
CA ILE A 84 9.33 1.20 -1.71
C ILE A 84 10.51 2.03 -2.22
N ARG A 85 11.28 2.61 -1.30
CA ARG A 85 12.40 3.50 -1.63
C ARG A 85 13.50 2.78 -2.43
N PRO A 86 13.94 1.56 -2.07
CA PRO A 86 14.86 0.78 -2.89
C PRO A 86 14.36 0.52 -4.31
N MET A 87 13.06 0.23 -4.49
CA MET A 87 12.49 0.07 -5.84
C MET A 87 12.64 1.35 -6.66
N PHE A 88 12.28 2.51 -6.11
CA PHE A 88 12.44 3.77 -6.82
C PHE A 88 13.91 4.11 -7.12
N ILE A 89 14.83 3.84 -6.18
CA ILE A 89 16.26 4.09 -6.40
C ILE A 89 16.77 3.24 -7.57
N ASN A 90 16.38 1.97 -7.66
CA ASN A 90 16.76 1.11 -8.78
C ASN A 90 16.16 1.55 -10.12
N LEU A 91 15.02 2.25 -10.10
CA LEU A 91 14.32 2.67 -11.30
C LEU A 91 14.82 4.00 -11.87
N VAL A 92 14.93 5.04 -11.02
CA VAL A 92 15.21 6.42 -11.45
C VAL A 92 16.50 6.98 -10.85
N GLY A 93 17.17 6.23 -9.97
CA GLY A 93 18.39 6.67 -9.29
C GLY A 93 18.12 7.53 -8.05
N ILE A 94 19.10 7.56 -7.14
CA ILE A 94 18.96 8.22 -5.83
C ILE A 94 18.75 9.74 -5.93
N ILE A 95 19.38 10.40 -6.90
CA ILE A 95 19.25 11.85 -7.12
C ILE A 95 17.80 12.21 -7.47
N GLU A 96 17.16 11.41 -8.32
CA GLU A 96 15.77 11.69 -8.73
C GLU A 96 14.76 11.30 -7.66
N VAL A 97 15.04 10.25 -6.89
CA VAL A 97 14.27 9.92 -5.68
C VAL A 97 14.30 11.06 -4.69
N GLU A 98 15.47 11.63 -4.39
CA GLU A 98 15.58 12.75 -3.45
C GLU A 98 14.73 13.96 -3.89
N LYS A 99 14.77 14.28 -5.18
CA LYS A 99 13.94 15.37 -5.74
C LYS A 99 12.44 15.08 -5.63
N ILE A 100 12.02 13.84 -5.88
CA ILE A 100 10.61 13.42 -5.71
C ILE A 100 10.22 13.49 -4.23
N GLU A 101 11.04 12.95 -3.33
CA GLU A 101 10.82 12.99 -1.88
C GLU A 101 10.67 14.44 -1.38
N LYS A 102 11.57 15.35 -1.77
CA LYS A 102 11.50 16.78 -1.42
C LYS A 102 10.22 17.46 -1.91
N LYS A 103 9.74 17.13 -3.11
CA LYS A 103 8.48 17.66 -3.64
C LYS A 103 7.27 17.13 -2.88
N LEU A 104 7.26 15.83 -2.58
CA LEU A 104 6.17 15.17 -1.86
C LEU A 104 6.16 15.50 -0.37
N ASP A 105 7.28 15.90 0.22
CA ASP A 105 7.32 16.30 1.63
C ASP A 105 6.81 17.72 1.88
N LYS A 106 6.37 18.43 0.82
CA LYS A 106 5.59 19.66 0.99
C LYS A 106 4.34 19.34 1.80
N LYS A 107 4.15 20.07 2.91
CA LYS A 107 3.07 19.85 3.88
C LYS A 107 3.11 18.47 4.56
N MET A 108 4.30 17.91 4.79
CA MET A 108 4.51 16.65 5.54
C MET A 108 3.84 15.40 4.95
N GLN A 109 3.41 15.43 3.69
CA GLN A 109 2.62 14.32 3.11
C GLN A 109 3.44 13.03 3.04
N LEU A 110 4.74 13.12 2.76
CA LEU A 110 5.63 11.97 2.76
C LEU A 110 5.80 11.38 4.17
N GLN A 111 5.90 12.21 5.21
CA GLN A 111 5.97 11.72 6.60
C GLN A 111 4.67 11.04 7.03
N ILE A 112 3.52 11.63 6.70
CA ILE A 112 2.21 11.04 6.96
C ILE A 112 2.11 9.67 6.28
N PHE A 113 2.47 9.60 4.99
CA PHE A 113 2.47 8.34 4.25
C PHE A 113 3.37 7.27 4.88
N LYS A 114 4.60 7.63 5.25
CA LYS A 114 5.53 6.73 5.95
C LYS A 114 4.93 6.22 7.27
N SER A 115 4.29 7.11 8.03
CA SER A 115 3.66 6.78 9.31
C SER A 115 2.48 5.81 9.12
N GLN A 116 1.61 6.07 8.14
CA GLN A 116 0.46 5.22 7.81
C GLN A 116 0.89 3.81 7.39
N LEU A 117 1.87 3.70 6.49
CA LEU A 117 2.43 2.40 6.11
C LEU A 117 3.04 1.65 7.30
N GLY A 118 3.75 2.36 8.18
CA GLY A 118 4.28 1.77 9.41
C GLY A 118 3.19 1.26 10.35
N SER A 119 2.12 2.05 10.52
CA SER A 119 0.95 1.68 11.34
C SER A 119 0.23 0.44 10.77
N LEU A 120 -0.10 0.45 9.48
CA LEU A 120 -0.77 -0.67 8.81
C LEU A 120 0.07 -1.94 8.87
N LYS A 121 1.39 -1.85 8.68
CA LYS A 121 2.31 -2.99 8.81
C LYS A 121 2.28 -3.57 10.22
N LYS A 122 2.32 -2.73 11.25
CA LYS A 122 2.21 -3.16 12.65
C LYS A 122 0.88 -3.85 12.91
N ILE A 123 -0.22 -3.23 12.52
CA ILE A 123 -1.56 -3.77 12.75
C ILE A 123 -1.76 -5.09 12.00
N ARG A 124 -1.23 -5.21 10.78
CA ARG A 124 -1.25 -6.46 9.99
C ARG A 124 -0.50 -7.57 10.71
N ASN A 125 0.72 -7.28 11.19
CA ASN A 125 1.52 -8.26 11.91
C ASN A 125 0.81 -8.70 13.20
N ASP A 126 0.28 -7.76 13.98
CA ASP A 126 -0.48 -8.06 15.20
C ASP A 126 -1.71 -8.93 14.89
N ALA A 127 -2.44 -8.63 13.81
CA ALA A 127 -3.59 -9.40 13.35
C ALA A 127 -3.23 -10.82 12.90
N ALA A 128 -2.07 -11.00 12.28
CA ALA A 128 -1.57 -12.31 11.83
C ALA A 128 -1.07 -13.18 12.98
N HIS A 129 -0.39 -12.58 13.97
CA HIS A 129 0.21 -13.30 15.09
C HIS A 129 -0.74 -13.48 16.29
N THR A 130 -1.97 -12.95 16.23
CA THR A 130 -2.96 -13.10 17.30
C THR A 130 -4.08 -14.06 16.92
N HIS A 131 -4.14 -15.20 17.61
CA HIS A 131 -5.24 -16.16 17.53
C HIS A 131 -6.43 -15.74 18.41
N LEU A 132 -7.65 -16.13 18.02
CA LEU A 132 -8.92 -15.71 18.64
C LEU A 132 -9.22 -16.38 20.00
N LYS A 133 -8.24 -17.02 20.66
CA LYS A 133 -8.47 -17.83 21.86
C LYS A 133 -8.20 -17.00 23.12
N GLY A 134 -9.26 -16.76 23.91
CA GLY A 134 -9.14 -16.31 25.31
C GLY A 134 -8.86 -14.82 25.56
N VAL A 135 -9.05 -13.94 24.56
CA VAL A 135 -8.81 -12.49 24.74
C VAL A 135 -9.91 -11.62 24.16
N THR A 136 -10.46 -10.74 25.00
CA THR A 136 -11.34 -9.63 24.60
C THR A 136 -10.49 -8.49 24.02
N ARG A 137 -10.02 -8.63 22.77
CA ARG A 137 -9.21 -7.61 22.11
C ARG A 137 -10.03 -6.78 21.12
N VAL A 138 -9.73 -5.48 21.10
CA VAL A 138 -10.28 -4.51 20.15
C VAL A 138 -9.49 -4.65 18.85
N TYR A 139 -10.19 -5.00 17.78
CA TYR A 139 -9.65 -4.96 16.42
C TYR A 139 -10.10 -3.66 15.76
N ILE A 140 -9.25 -3.09 14.93
CA ILE A 140 -9.60 -1.90 14.14
C ILE A 140 -10.82 -2.19 13.25
N ALA A 141 -11.77 -1.25 13.24
CA ALA A 141 -12.95 -1.33 12.40
C ALA A 141 -12.58 -1.09 10.93
N PRO A 142 -13.30 -1.70 9.96
CA PRO A 142 -13.07 -1.43 8.54
C PRO A 142 -13.23 0.06 8.16
N SER A 143 -14.07 0.83 8.85
CA SER A 143 -14.17 2.29 8.68
C SER A 143 -12.84 3.01 8.83
N TYR A 144 -11.98 2.58 9.77
CA TYR A 144 -10.62 3.10 9.90
C TYR A 144 -9.76 2.75 8.67
N ILE A 145 -9.86 1.50 8.18
CA ILE A 145 -9.15 1.03 6.98
C ILE A 145 -9.58 1.83 5.74
N ILE A 146 -10.85 2.18 5.60
CA ILE A 146 -11.36 3.03 4.52
C ILE A 146 -10.74 4.43 4.58
N GLY A 147 -10.61 5.00 5.78
CA GLY A 147 -9.94 6.30 5.98
C GLY A 147 -8.48 6.28 5.55
N GLU A 148 -7.75 5.23 5.93
CA GLU A 148 -6.36 5.01 5.52
C GLU A 148 -6.25 4.84 4.00
N PHE A 149 -7.14 4.04 3.40
CA PHE A 149 -7.20 3.82 1.95
C PHE A 149 -7.32 5.14 1.17
N SER A 150 -8.23 6.03 1.57
CA SER A 150 -8.43 7.32 0.89
C SER A 150 -7.14 8.16 0.87
N THR A 151 -6.45 8.23 2.01
CA THR A 151 -5.22 9.02 2.16
C THR A 151 -4.06 8.41 1.36
N ILE A 152 -3.89 7.10 1.46
CA ILE A 152 -2.84 6.36 0.77
C ILE A 152 -3.03 6.44 -0.74
N LYS A 153 -4.26 6.27 -1.23
CA LYS A 153 -4.60 6.39 -2.65
C LYS A 153 -4.18 7.76 -3.21
N GLN A 154 -4.54 8.85 -2.53
CA GLN A 154 -4.15 10.19 -2.96
C GLN A 154 -2.62 10.36 -3.04
N PHE A 155 -1.88 9.76 -2.11
CA PHE A 155 -0.42 9.82 -2.14
C PHE A 155 0.18 8.99 -3.28
N LEU A 156 -0.34 7.78 -3.52
CA LEU A 156 0.09 6.93 -4.65
C LEU A 156 -0.21 7.59 -6.02
N GLU A 157 -1.33 8.28 -6.15
CA GLU A 157 -1.66 9.06 -7.36
C GLU A 157 -0.67 10.20 -7.61
N LYS A 158 -0.20 10.87 -6.54
CA LYS A 158 0.86 11.90 -6.65
C LYS A 158 2.19 11.30 -7.06
N ILE A 159 2.57 10.15 -6.51
CA ILE A 159 3.78 9.44 -6.93
C ILE A 159 3.71 9.04 -8.41
N ASP A 160 2.61 8.41 -8.86
CA ASP A 160 2.42 8.03 -10.27
C ASP A 160 2.53 9.27 -11.18
N SER A 161 1.97 10.39 -10.76
CA SER A 161 2.04 11.66 -11.48
C SER A 161 3.46 12.23 -11.56
N GLU A 162 4.20 12.29 -10.45
CA GLU A 162 5.60 12.73 -10.45
C GLU A 162 6.49 11.83 -11.31
N LEU A 163 6.26 10.52 -11.30
CA LEU A 163 6.96 9.58 -12.18
C LEU A 163 6.53 9.72 -13.64
N ARG A 164 5.35 10.27 -13.96
CA ARG A 164 4.93 10.49 -15.35
C ARG A 164 5.58 11.70 -16.00
N MET A 165 5.84 12.74 -15.21
CA MET A 165 6.46 13.98 -15.69
C MET A 165 7.95 13.85 -16.02
N ARG A 166 8.56 12.74 -15.59
CA ARG A 166 9.97 12.40 -15.81
C ARG A 166 10.07 11.41 -16.94
#